data_AF-A0A6I1W740-F1
#
_entry.id   AF-A0A6I1W740-F1
#
_cell.length_a   1.000
_cell.length_b   1.000
_cell.length_c   1.000
_cell.angle_alpha   90.00
_cell.angle_beta   90.00
_cell.angle_gamma   90.00
#
_symmetry.space_group_name_H-M   'P 1'
#
loop_
_entity.id
_entity.type
_entity.pdbx_description
1 polymer ?
#
loop_
_entity_poly.entity_id
_entity_poly.type
_entity_poly.pdbx_seq_one_letter_code
_entity_poly.pdbx_strand_id
1 'polypeptide(L)'
;TLVEDIGEELGCGAYVAELRRTQAGPFSLAQTVTLEELEAVHAEGGNEAVDRFLMPSDSGLLDWPLLHFSEASAFYWLNGQPVRAPDAPKFGMVRVQDH
;
A
#
# COMPACT_ATOMS: atom_id res chain seq x y z
N THR A 1 -20.93 -17.10 -1.52
CA THR A 1 -19.67 -16.36 -1.81
C THR A 1 -19.10 -16.90 -3.11
N LEU A 2 -18.33 -16.11 -3.89
CA LEU A 2 -18.12 -16.34 -5.34
C LEU A 2 -17.96 -17.80 -5.81
N VAL A 3 -17.13 -18.62 -5.14
CA VAL A 3 -16.95 -20.05 -5.54
C VAL A 3 -18.20 -20.88 -5.27
N GLU A 4 -18.89 -20.67 -4.14
CA GLU A 4 -20.18 -21.29 -3.84
C GLU A 4 -21.22 -20.88 -4.89
N ASP A 5 -21.29 -19.58 -5.23
CA ASP A 5 -22.24 -19.04 -6.21
C ASP A 5 -22.01 -19.69 -7.60
N ILE A 6 -20.75 -19.89 -8.00
CA ILE A 6 -20.38 -20.64 -9.20
C ILE A 6 -20.81 -22.11 -9.10
N GLY A 7 -20.61 -22.75 -7.95
CA GLY A 7 -21.00 -24.15 -7.75
C GLY A 7 -22.51 -24.36 -7.76
N GLU A 8 -23.29 -23.42 -7.22
CA GLU A 8 -24.75 -23.40 -7.30
C GLU A 8 -25.23 -23.28 -8.75
N GLU A 9 -24.65 -22.36 -9.53
CA GLU A 9 -24.98 -22.19 -10.96
C GLU A 9 -24.66 -23.45 -11.78
N LEU A 10 -23.60 -24.19 -11.41
CA LEU A 10 -23.24 -25.47 -12.04
C LEU A 10 -24.11 -26.65 -11.54
N GLY A 11 -24.93 -26.47 -10.50
CA GLY A 11 -25.86 -27.47 -9.98
C GLY A 11 -25.23 -28.61 -9.16
N CYS A 12 -23.94 -28.52 -8.83
CA CYS A 12 -23.23 -29.54 -8.05
C CYS A 12 -22.68 -29.02 -6.70
N GLY A 13 -22.70 -27.70 -6.49
CA GLY A 13 -22.05 -27.04 -5.35
C GLY A 13 -20.53 -26.98 -5.51
N ALA A 14 -19.90 -26.04 -4.80
CA ALA A 14 -18.45 -25.89 -4.78
C ALA A 14 -17.99 -25.20 -3.48
N TYR A 15 -16.71 -25.34 -3.17
CA TYR A 15 -16.05 -24.68 -2.03
C TYR A 15 -14.62 -24.27 -2.40
N VAL A 16 -14.04 -23.33 -1.65
CA VAL A 16 -12.64 -22.92 -1.84
C VAL A 16 -11.72 -23.96 -1.19
N ALA A 17 -10.99 -24.73 -1.99
CA ALA A 17 -9.99 -25.68 -1.48
C ALA A 17 -8.68 -25.00 -1.08
N GLU A 18 -8.25 -24.01 -1.86
CA GLU A 18 -7.06 -23.19 -1.61
C GLU A 18 -7.30 -21.78 -2.14
N LEU A 19 -6.73 -20.78 -1.47
CA LEU A 19 -6.72 -19.41 -1.94
C LEU A 19 -5.39 -18.75 -1.58
N ARG A 20 -4.69 -18.24 -2.59
CA ARG A 20 -3.48 -17.43 -2.42
C ARG A 20 -3.70 -16.05 -2.98
N ARG A 21 -3.53 -15.03 -2.12
CA ARG A 21 -3.54 -13.64 -2.57
C ARG A 21 -2.25 -13.34 -3.34
N THR A 22 -2.38 -12.98 -4.61
CA THR A 22 -1.25 -12.63 -5.48
C THR A 22 -1.00 -11.13 -5.58
N GLN A 23 -1.95 -10.31 -5.12
CA GLN A 23 -1.85 -8.86 -5.14
C GLN A 23 -2.67 -8.23 -4.01
N ALA A 24 -2.17 -7.13 -3.44
CA ALA A 24 -2.89 -6.26 -2.52
C ALA A 24 -2.57 -4.79 -2.86
N GLY A 25 -3.51 -4.09 -3.51
CA GLY A 25 -3.24 -2.75 -4.05
C GLY A 25 -2.04 -2.78 -5.01
N PRO A 26 -1.00 -1.94 -4.81
CA PRO A 26 0.20 -1.92 -5.64
C PRO A 26 1.21 -3.03 -5.30
N PHE A 27 0.99 -3.81 -4.24
CA PHE A 27 1.91 -4.85 -3.80
C PHE A 27 1.61 -6.18 -4.48
N SER A 28 2.58 -6.71 -5.20
CA SER A 28 2.50 -8.01 -5.87
C SER A 28 3.18 -9.11 -5.06
N LEU A 29 2.79 -10.35 -5.32
CA LEU A 29 3.42 -11.53 -4.72
C LEU A 29 4.92 -11.63 -5.03
N ALA A 30 5.38 -11.08 -6.16
CA ALA A 30 6.80 -11.10 -6.52
C ALA A 30 7.68 -10.22 -5.60
N GLN A 31 7.07 -9.31 -4.84
CA GLN A 31 7.76 -8.40 -3.92
C GLN A 31 7.70 -8.88 -2.46
N THR A 32 7.03 -10.00 -2.18
CA THR A 32 6.92 -10.50 -0.81
C THR A 32 8.21 -11.14 -0.36
N VAL A 33 8.56 -10.89 0.90
CA VAL A 33 9.68 -11.50 1.60
C VAL A 33 9.12 -12.51 2.59
N THR A 34 9.71 -13.70 2.68
CA THR A 34 9.23 -14.69 3.65
C THR A 34 9.67 -14.35 5.07
N LEU A 35 9.04 -14.97 6.07
CA LEU A 35 9.45 -14.76 7.46
C LEU A 35 10.87 -15.28 7.70
N GLU A 36 11.21 -16.42 7.12
CA GLU A 36 12.52 -17.06 7.25
C GLU A 36 13.65 -16.19 6.66
N GLU A 37 13.38 -15.51 5.54
CA GLU A 37 14.31 -14.55 4.94
C GLU A 37 14.55 -13.34 5.87
N LEU A 38 13.49 -12.80 6.47
CA LEU A 38 13.57 -11.70 7.43
C LEU A 38 14.35 -12.10 8.68
N GLU A 39 14.10 -13.29 9.22
CA GLU A 39 14.78 -13.84 10.40
C GLU A 39 16.28 -14.06 10.13
N ALA A 40 16.64 -14.61 8.97
CA ALA A 40 18.03 -14.81 8.58
C ALA A 40 18.79 -13.49 8.47
N VAL A 41 18.19 -12.50 7.79
CA VAL A 41 18.77 -11.15 7.66
C VAL A 41 18.92 -10.46 9.02
N HIS A 42 17.90 -10.58 9.87
CA HIS A 42 17.95 -10.00 11.22
C HIS A 42 19.06 -10.63 12.07
N ALA A 43 19.26 -11.95 11.98
CA ALA A 43 20.32 -12.64 12.71
C ALA A 43 21.74 -12.19 12.31
N GLU A 44 21.92 -11.79 11.04
CA GLU A 44 23.21 -11.32 10.51
C GLU A 44 23.55 -9.88 10.90
N GLY A 45 22.56 -8.99 10.93
CA GLY A 45 22.80 -7.54 11.04
C GLY A 45 21.79 -6.74 11.86
N GLY A 46 20.92 -7.40 12.63
CA GLY A 46 19.92 -6.76 13.47
C GLY A 46 18.82 -6.05 12.67
N ASN A 47 18.17 -5.06 13.30
CA ASN A 47 17.03 -4.35 12.73
C ASN A 47 17.40 -3.55 11.47
N GLU A 48 18.54 -2.85 11.48
CA GLU A 48 18.98 -2.03 10.34
C GLU A 48 19.17 -2.86 9.07
N ALA A 49 19.58 -4.12 9.20
CA ALA A 49 19.70 -5.01 8.06
C ALA A 49 18.35 -5.39 7.45
N VAL A 50 17.27 -5.39 8.24
CA VAL A 50 15.90 -5.68 7.79
C VAL A 50 15.28 -4.47 7.09
N ASP A 51 15.71 -3.24 7.41
CA ASP A 51 15.17 -2.00 6.82
C ASP A 51 15.30 -1.97 5.28
N ARG A 52 16.22 -2.76 4.70
CA ARG A 52 16.34 -2.94 3.24
C ARG A 52 15.07 -3.47 2.57
N PHE A 53 14.17 -4.11 3.33
CA PHE A 53 12.91 -4.65 2.84
C PHE A 53 11.75 -3.67 2.98
N LEU A 54 11.96 -2.54 3.67
CA LEU A 54 10.93 -1.52 3.82
C LEU A 54 10.76 -0.75 2.50
N MET A 55 9.51 -0.49 2.16
CA MET A 55 9.15 0.45 1.10
C MET A 55 8.80 1.80 1.72
N PRO A 56 8.83 2.90 0.94
CA PRO A 56 8.29 4.19 1.38
C PRO A 56 6.87 4.04 1.96
N SER A 57 6.55 4.78 3.01
CA SER A 57 5.27 4.66 3.72
C SER A 57 4.05 4.98 2.83
N ASP A 58 4.23 5.79 1.79
CA ASP A 58 3.19 6.14 0.83
C ASP A 58 3.08 5.15 -0.34
N SER A 59 3.87 4.06 -0.35
CA SER A 59 3.87 3.07 -1.44
C SER A 59 2.51 2.39 -1.65
N GLY A 60 1.65 2.34 -0.62
CA GLY A 60 0.28 1.83 -0.75
C GLY A 60 -0.69 2.79 -1.44
N LEU A 61 -0.26 4.03 -1.68
CA LEU A 61 -1.08 5.14 -2.18
C LEU A 61 -0.57 5.64 -3.54
N LEU A 62 0.29 4.88 -4.24
CA LEU A 62 0.91 5.31 -5.49
C LEU A 62 -0.10 5.68 -6.60
N ASP A 63 -1.31 5.10 -6.55
CA ASP A 63 -2.39 5.40 -7.49
C ASP A 63 -3.10 6.75 -7.20
N TRP A 64 -2.82 7.38 -6.06
CA TRP A 64 -3.40 8.68 -5.71
C TRP A 64 -2.56 9.82 -6.31
N PRO A 65 -3.21 10.90 -6.80
CA PRO A 65 -2.51 12.08 -7.28
C PRO A 65 -1.57 12.64 -6.22
N LEU A 66 -0.34 12.94 -6.61
CA LEU A 66 0.67 13.52 -5.74
C LEU A 66 0.69 15.05 -5.90
N LEU A 67 0.62 15.75 -4.77
CA LEU A 67 0.83 17.19 -4.68
C LEU A 67 2.12 17.50 -3.95
N HIS A 68 2.89 18.42 -4.50
CA HIS A 68 4.08 18.96 -3.85
C HIS A 68 3.74 20.31 -3.22
N PHE A 69 4.01 20.45 -1.93
CA PHE A 69 3.78 21.69 -1.22
C PHE A 69 5.03 22.56 -1.22
N SER A 70 4.83 23.88 -1.34
CA SER A 70 5.87 24.84 -1.00
C SER A 70 6.17 24.77 0.50
N GLU A 71 7.36 25.21 0.92
CA GLU A 71 7.72 25.31 2.34
C GLU A 71 6.67 26.07 3.17
N ALA A 72 6.16 27.18 2.64
CA ALA A 72 5.11 27.97 3.29
C ALA A 72 3.79 27.19 3.44
N SER A 73 3.40 26.41 2.43
CA SER A 73 2.20 25.56 2.49
C SER A 73 2.40 24.39 3.45
N ALA A 74 3.56 23.74 3.42
CA ALA A 74 3.90 22.64 4.31
C ALA A 74 3.87 23.07 5.77
N PHE A 75 4.41 24.26 6.10
CA PHE A 75 4.38 24.81 7.45
C PHE A 75 2.97 24.84 8.05
N TYR A 76 1.99 25.43 7.34
CA TYR A 76 0.62 25.50 7.84
C TYR A 76 -0.07 24.13 7.85
N TRP A 77 0.17 23.31 6.83
CA TRP A 77 -0.43 21.98 6.72
C TRP A 77 -0.01 21.04 7.86
N LEU A 78 1.28 21.02 8.21
CA LEU A 78 1.81 20.21 9.32
C LEU A 78 1.27 20.65 10.68
N ASN A 79 0.65 21.84 10.77
CA ASN A 79 -0.07 22.33 11.94
C ASN A 79 -1.60 22.09 11.85
N GLY A 80 -2.05 21.23 10.94
CA GLY A 80 -3.46 20.87 10.78
C GLY A 80 -4.33 21.93 10.11
N GLN A 81 -3.72 22.93 9.46
CA GLN A 81 -4.44 24.00 8.78
C GLN A 81 -4.68 23.66 7.30
N PRO A 82 -5.86 23.97 6.74
CA PRO A 82 -6.10 23.83 5.31
C PRO A 82 -5.27 24.85 4.52
N VAL A 83 -4.66 24.39 3.43
CA VAL A 83 -3.86 25.25 2.53
C VAL A 83 -4.44 25.26 1.12
N ARG A 84 -4.11 26.31 0.35
CA ARG A 84 -4.49 26.38 -1.07
C ARG A 84 -3.58 25.48 -1.90
N ALA A 85 -4.19 24.59 -2.69
CA ALA A 85 -3.51 23.73 -3.63
C ALA A 85 -4.16 23.91 -5.02
N PRO A 86 -3.67 24.84 -5.86
CA PRO A 86 -4.30 25.16 -7.14
C PRO A 86 -4.26 24.00 -8.15
N ASP A 87 -3.24 23.14 -8.06
CA ASP A 87 -3.07 21.97 -8.93
C ASP A 87 -3.81 20.72 -8.42
N ALA A 88 -4.55 20.84 -7.31
CA ALA A 88 -5.30 19.72 -6.74
C ALA A 88 -6.57 19.40 -7.56
N PRO A 89 -6.95 18.11 -7.66
CA PRO A 89 -8.29 17.72 -8.08
C PRO A 89 -9.37 18.41 -7.23
N LYS A 90 -10.52 18.73 -7.84
CA LYS A 90 -11.64 19.36 -7.12
C LYS A 90 -12.19 18.51 -5.97
N PHE A 91 -12.09 17.18 -6.10
CA PHE A 91 -12.58 16.20 -5.14
C PHE A 91 -11.68 14.96 -5.15
N GLY A 92 -11.75 14.18 -4.08
CA GLY A 92 -11.03 12.92 -3.94
C GLY A 92 -9.85 13.00 -2.98
N MET A 93 -9.19 11.87 -2.81
CA MET A 93 -8.01 11.76 -1.97
C MET A 93 -6.74 12.06 -2.78
N VAL A 94 -5.75 12.63 -2.11
CA VAL A 94 -4.44 12.97 -2.69
C VAL A 94 -3.34 12.55 -1.73
N ARG A 95 -2.15 12.30 -2.27
CA ARG A 95 -0.91 12.28 -1.51
C ARG A 95 -0.31 13.67 -1.51
N VAL A 96 0.35 14.02 -0.42
CA VAL A 96 1.09 15.27 -0.29
C VAL A 96 2.51 14.96 0.12
N GLN A 97 3.47 15.53 -0.59
CA GLN A 97 4.87 15.58 -0.17
C GLN A 97 5.22 17.03 0.16
N ASP A 98 5.88 17.23 1.30
CA ASP A 98 6.51 18.48 1.65
C ASP A 98 7.82 18.69 0.85
N HIS A 99 8.40 19.87 1.00
CA HIS A 99 9.71 20.19 0.44
C HIS A 99 10.82 19.53 1.26
#